data_AF-A0A0Q8LYA0-F1
#
_entry.id   AF-A0A0Q8LYA0-F1
#
_cell.length_a   1.000
_cell.length_b   1.000
_cell.length_c   1.000
_cell.angle_alpha   90.00
_cell.angle_beta   90.00
_cell.angle_gamma   90.00
#
_symmetry.space_group_name_H-M   'P 1'
#
loop_
_entity.id
_entity.type
_entity.pdbx_description
1 polymer ?
#
loop_
_entity_poly.entity_id
_entity_poly.type
_entity_poly.pdbx_seq_one_letter_code
_entity_poly.pdbx_strand_id
1 'polypeptide(L)'
;MNTGHGEPSVVTAGEISRNFGQWQDRALGGPVIVTHHGRPRVVLVSADYYATWKDDTAFHIGEADQPSFETSQSAILDHVAEAFMALNAQLHVTGVNHVFEALVGLSASQIVGRFWEELFPPIARSVMSEQLKRTLRTGEALDFEAPGDGPGVRRYAVRAFPYPGGVAVLIQNRTAEREMLTQIHEAKALDEALSMLPQVMVLRLNVRGVLTTVDANFAKLIGFTTEELLACRLPDIVRPRDRPELTTALEAVLRGDRPAQLATTLLVKNGGELAVRLGVATVINDLVPDGLVIAVTPVEPGGV
;
A
#
# COMPACT_ATOMS: atom_id res chain seq x y z
N MET A 1 -49.53 -42.95 -27.99
CA MET A 1 -48.92 -42.12 -26.92
C MET A 1 -48.50 -40.81 -27.57
N ASN A 2 -49.19 -39.72 -27.22
CA ASN A 2 -49.08 -38.43 -27.90
C ASN A 2 -48.17 -37.52 -27.05
N THR A 3 -46.87 -37.53 -27.30
CA THR A 3 -45.90 -36.63 -26.64
C THR A 3 -45.96 -35.25 -27.30
N GLY A 4 -47.05 -34.53 -27.06
CA GLY A 4 -47.17 -33.12 -27.43
C GLY A 4 -46.46 -32.25 -26.39
N HIS A 5 -45.15 -32.07 -26.53
CA HIS A 5 -44.44 -31.01 -25.81
C HIS A 5 -44.17 -29.90 -26.82
N GLY A 6 -44.70 -28.71 -26.55
CA GLY A 6 -44.51 -27.54 -27.42
C GLY A 6 -43.02 -27.21 -27.59
N GLU A 7 -42.67 -26.58 -28.71
CA GLU A 7 -41.29 -26.17 -28.98
C GLU A 7 -40.70 -25.34 -27.82
N PRO A 8 -39.41 -25.56 -27.46
CA PRO A 8 -38.77 -24.84 -26.37
C PRO A 8 -38.75 -23.34 -26.66
N SER A 9 -39.37 -22.57 -25.78
CA SER A 9 -39.40 -21.10 -25.91
C SER A 9 -38.10 -20.50 -25.40
N VAL A 10 -37.50 -19.58 -26.15
CA VAL A 10 -36.24 -18.92 -25.78
C VAL A 10 -36.50 -17.50 -25.30
N VAL A 11 -35.88 -17.09 -24.20
CA VAL A 11 -36.06 -15.78 -23.58
C VAL A 11 -34.75 -15.27 -22.96
N THR A 12 -34.60 -13.96 -22.81
CA THR A 12 -33.45 -13.36 -22.12
C THR A 12 -33.65 -13.30 -20.60
N ALA A 13 -32.56 -13.37 -19.82
CA ALA A 13 -32.64 -13.24 -18.36
C ALA A 13 -33.34 -11.94 -17.90
N GLY A 14 -33.10 -10.83 -18.60
CA GLY A 14 -33.73 -9.54 -18.31
C GLY A 14 -35.23 -9.48 -18.62
N GLU A 15 -35.73 -10.36 -19.49
CA GLU A 15 -37.16 -10.45 -19.84
C GLU A 15 -37.91 -11.41 -18.92
N ILE A 16 -37.25 -12.47 -18.45
CA ILE A 16 -37.75 -13.30 -17.35
C ILE A 16 -37.93 -12.48 -16.09
N SER A 17 -36.94 -11.67 -15.70
CA SER A 17 -37.04 -10.89 -14.47
C SER A 17 -38.20 -9.89 -14.49
N ARG A 18 -38.52 -9.34 -15.67
CA ARG A 18 -39.63 -8.39 -15.85
C ARG A 18 -41.01 -9.06 -15.88
N ASN A 19 -41.12 -10.26 -16.46
CA ASN A 19 -42.39 -10.94 -16.70
C ASN A 19 -42.42 -12.35 -16.10
N PHE A 20 -41.87 -12.53 -14.89
CA PHE A 20 -41.59 -13.85 -14.31
C PHE A 20 -42.83 -14.75 -14.26
N GLY A 21 -43.99 -14.23 -13.84
CA GLY A 21 -45.23 -15.02 -13.78
C GLY A 21 -45.68 -15.58 -15.13
N GLN A 22 -45.56 -14.81 -16.22
CA GLN A 22 -45.92 -15.27 -17.55
C GLN A 22 -44.99 -16.39 -18.05
N TRP A 23 -43.70 -16.28 -17.74
CA TRP A 23 -42.71 -17.29 -18.12
C TRP A 23 -42.79 -18.53 -17.24
N GLN A 24 -43.22 -18.38 -15.98
CA GLN A 24 -43.55 -19.49 -15.09
C GLN A 24 -44.75 -20.28 -15.63
N ASP A 25 -45.84 -19.62 -16.05
CA ASP A 25 -47.00 -20.28 -16.67
C ASP A 25 -46.63 -21.00 -17.96
N ARG A 26 -45.75 -20.39 -18.79
CA ARG A 26 -45.21 -21.07 -19.98
C ARG A 26 -44.38 -22.29 -19.62
N ALA A 27 -43.59 -22.23 -18.55
CA ALA A 27 -42.78 -23.35 -18.09
C ALA A 27 -43.60 -24.55 -17.57
N LEU A 28 -44.89 -24.35 -17.25
CA LEU A 28 -45.83 -25.45 -16.96
C LEU A 28 -46.21 -26.25 -18.21
N GLY A 29 -46.19 -25.63 -19.40
CA GLY A 29 -46.53 -26.27 -20.67
C GLY A 29 -45.33 -26.85 -21.44
N GLY A 30 -44.10 -26.45 -21.11
CA GLY A 30 -42.87 -26.94 -21.74
C GLY A 30 -41.63 -26.16 -21.31
N PRO A 31 -40.41 -26.66 -21.58
CA PRO A 31 -39.15 -26.04 -21.14
C PRO A 31 -38.95 -24.65 -21.76
N VAL A 32 -38.46 -23.71 -20.94
CA VAL A 32 -38.12 -22.34 -21.36
C VAL A 32 -36.61 -22.14 -21.23
N ILE A 33 -35.93 -21.88 -22.36
CA ILE A 33 -34.49 -21.65 -22.40
C ILE A 33 -34.20 -20.19 -22.08
N VAL A 34 -33.41 -19.97 -21.02
CA VAL A 34 -32.99 -18.64 -20.59
C VAL A 34 -31.60 -18.35 -21.12
N THR A 35 -31.47 -17.23 -21.82
CA THR A 35 -30.22 -16.79 -22.43
C THR A 35 -29.63 -15.58 -21.72
N HIS A 36 -28.30 -15.49 -21.75
CA HIS A 36 -27.55 -14.30 -21.37
C HIS A 36 -26.64 -13.92 -22.54
N HIS A 37 -26.78 -12.69 -23.06
CA HIS A 37 -26.14 -12.26 -24.31
C HIS A 37 -26.33 -13.24 -25.48
N GLY A 38 -27.56 -13.75 -25.65
CA GLY A 38 -27.92 -14.66 -26.75
C GLY A 38 -27.44 -16.11 -26.61
N ARG A 39 -26.69 -16.45 -25.55
CA ARG A 39 -26.25 -17.83 -25.28
C ARG A 39 -27.16 -18.51 -24.24
N PRO A 40 -27.67 -19.73 -24.49
CA PRO A 40 -28.39 -20.53 -23.49
C PRO A 40 -27.54 -20.74 -22.23
N ARG A 41 -28.14 -20.55 -21.05
CA ARG A 41 -27.45 -20.67 -19.75
C ARG A 41 -28.17 -21.61 -18.80
N VAL A 42 -29.47 -21.45 -18.67
CA VAL A 42 -30.32 -22.25 -17.78
C VAL A 42 -31.66 -22.51 -18.45
N VAL A 43 -32.36 -23.55 -18.00
CA VAL A 43 -33.70 -23.88 -18.49
C VAL A 43 -34.66 -23.83 -17.30
N LEU A 44 -35.77 -23.11 -17.47
CA LEU A 44 -36.88 -23.09 -16.53
C LEU A 44 -37.86 -24.20 -16.94
N VAL A 45 -38.15 -25.11 -16.01
CA VAL A 45 -39.09 -26.22 -16.17
C VAL A 45 -40.01 -26.29 -14.96
N SER A 46 -41.21 -26.87 -15.12
CA SER A 46 -42.07 -27.16 -13.98
C SER A 46 -41.46 -28.22 -13.07
N ALA A 47 -41.83 -28.19 -11.79
CA ALA A 47 -41.41 -29.20 -10.82
C ALA A 47 -41.88 -30.60 -11.24
N ASP A 48 -43.08 -30.71 -11.80
CA ASP A 48 -43.63 -31.98 -12.30
C ASP A 48 -42.83 -32.51 -13.49
N TYR A 49 -42.46 -31.64 -14.43
CA TYR A 49 -41.63 -31.99 -15.59
C TYR A 49 -40.26 -32.49 -15.12
N TYR A 50 -39.65 -31.79 -14.16
CA TYR A 50 -38.39 -32.21 -13.54
C TYR A 50 -38.51 -33.55 -12.80
N ALA A 51 -39.62 -33.77 -12.07
CA ALA A 51 -39.87 -35.01 -11.35
C ALA A 51 -40.03 -36.21 -12.29
N THR A 52 -40.78 -36.05 -13.39
CA THR A 52 -40.93 -37.10 -14.41
C THR A 52 -39.61 -37.41 -15.13
N TRP A 53 -38.72 -36.43 -15.28
CA TRP A 53 -37.41 -36.62 -15.93
C TRP A 53 -36.41 -37.38 -15.03
N LYS A 54 -36.56 -37.23 -13.72
CA LYS A 54 -35.75 -37.90 -12.70
C LYS A 54 -36.03 -39.40 -12.58
N ASP A 55 -37.24 -39.85 -12.92
CA ASP A 55 -37.60 -41.28 -12.88
C ASP A 55 -37.09 -42.07 -14.10
N ASP A 56 -36.81 -41.40 -15.23
CA ASP A 56 -36.34 -42.05 -16.47
C ASP A 56 -34.81 -42.04 -16.66
N THR A 57 -34.06 -41.34 -15.81
CA THR A 57 -32.61 -41.36 -15.85
C THR A 57 -32.03 -41.46 -14.44
N ALA A 58 -31.32 -42.57 -14.20
CA ALA A 58 -30.30 -42.63 -13.16
C ALA A 58 -29.29 -41.51 -13.42
N PHE A 59 -29.55 -40.33 -12.87
CA PHE A 59 -28.67 -39.19 -12.98
C PHE A 59 -27.49 -39.41 -12.04
N HIS A 60 -26.49 -40.14 -12.54
CA HIS A 60 -25.12 -39.85 -12.12
C HIS A 60 -24.88 -38.40 -12.50
N ILE A 61 -24.75 -37.52 -11.50
CA ILE A 61 -24.02 -36.27 -11.69
C ILE A 61 -22.60 -36.72 -12.01
N GLY A 62 -22.30 -36.92 -13.29
CA GLY A 62 -20.93 -36.92 -13.76
C GLY A 62 -20.36 -35.57 -13.37
N GLU A 63 -19.26 -35.59 -12.64
CA GLU A 63 -18.37 -34.45 -12.38
C GLU A 63 -17.91 -33.89 -13.74
N ALA A 64 -18.76 -33.10 -14.37
CA ALA A 64 -18.44 -32.38 -15.58
C ALA A 64 -19.02 -30.98 -15.43
N ASP A 65 -18.09 -30.06 -15.27
CA ASP A 65 -18.25 -28.62 -15.30
C ASP A 65 -18.58 -27.85 -14.00
N GLN A 66 -17.76 -28.07 -12.96
CA GLN A 66 -17.51 -27.09 -11.89
C GLN A 66 -16.43 -25.98 -12.16
N PRO A 67 -15.88 -25.70 -13.38
CA PRO A 67 -14.78 -24.75 -13.55
C PRO A 67 -15.21 -23.30 -13.89
N SER A 68 -16.42 -22.85 -13.51
CA SER A 68 -16.80 -21.44 -13.77
C SER A 68 -16.85 -20.55 -12.52
N PHE A 69 -17.17 -21.10 -11.35
CA PHE A 69 -17.17 -20.35 -10.09
C PHE A 69 -15.85 -20.46 -9.32
N GLU A 70 -15.32 -21.68 -9.17
CA GLU A 70 -14.04 -21.92 -8.46
C GLU A 70 -12.85 -21.33 -9.19
N THR A 71 -12.81 -21.47 -10.52
CA THR A 71 -11.75 -20.87 -11.36
C THR A 71 -11.82 -19.34 -11.32
N SER A 72 -13.01 -18.75 -11.24
CA SER A 72 -13.16 -17.29 -11.13
C SER A 72 -12.75 -16.76 -9.75
N GLN A 73 -13.06 -17.47 -8.68
CA GLN A 73 -12.61 -17.11 -7.32
C GLN A 73 -11.10 -17.26 -7.18
N SER A 74 -10.52 -18.35 -7.69
CA SER A 74 -9.06 -18.53 -7.73
C SER A 74 -8.39 -17.42 -8.52
N ALA A 75 -8.91 -17.08 -9.70
CA ALA A 75 -8.34 -16.02 -10.53
C ALA A 75 -8.36 -14.65 -9.85
N ILE A 76 -9.41 -14.33 -9.09
CA ILE A 76 -9.45 -13.08 -8.32
C ILE A 76 -8.39 -13.11 -7.21
N LEU A 77 -8.29 -14.19 -6.44
CA LEU A 77 -7.31 -14.31 -5.35
C LEU A 77 -5.86 -14.29 -5.83
N ASP A 78 -5.60 -14.73 -7.06
CA ASP A 78 -4.31 -14.65 -7.73
C ASP A 78 -3.93 -13.23 -8.19
N HIS A 79 -4.86 -12.28 -8.14
CA HIS A 79 -4.59 -10.87 -8.43
C HIS A 79 -4.65 -9.98 -7.17
N VAL A 80 -5.02 -10.55 -6.01
CA VAL A 80 -4.97 -9.83 -4.73
C VAL A 80 -3.50 -9.71 -4.29
N ALA A 81 -3.06 -8.47 -4.05
CA ALA A 81 -1.69 -8.17 -3.62
C ALA A 81 -1.40 -8.54 -2.15
N GLU A 82 -2.45 -8.79 -1.36
CA GLU A 82 -2.36 -9.23 0.02
C GLU A 82 -2.27 -10.76 0.10
N ALA A 83 -1.55 -11.27 1.10
CA ALA A 83 -1.49 -12.69 1.35
C ALA A 83 -2.84 -13.17 1.91
N PHE A 84 -3.46 -14.12 1.22
CA PHE A 84 -4.77 -14.67 1.58
C PHE A 84 -4.65 -16.09 2.14
N MET A 85 -5.36 -16.37 3.23
CA MET A 85 -5.50 -17.69 3.83
C MET A 85 -6.93 -17.94 4.30
N ALA A 86 -7.56 -19.00 3.80
CA ALA A 86 -8.86 -19.48 4.24
C ALA A 86 -8.70 -20.63 5.24
N LEU A 87 -9.46 -20.59 6.32
CA LEU A 87 -9.48 -21.58 7.39
C LEU A 87 -10.90 -22.14 7.57
N ASN A 88 -11.02 -23.43 7.88
CA ASN A 88 -12.29 -24.01 8.30
C ASN A 88 -12.62 -23.67 9.77
N ALA A 89 -13.78 -24.11 10.26
CA ALA A 89 -14.21 -23.91 11.65
C ALA A 89 -13.26 -24.50 12.70
N GLN A 90 -12.44 -25.49 12.33
CA GLN A 90 -11.41 -26.09 13.15
C GLN A 90 -10.03 -25.42 12.96
N LEU A 91 -10.00 -24.28 12.26
CA LEU A 91 -8.81 -23.48 11.95
C LEU A 91 -7.72 -24.23 11.17
N HIS A 92 -8.11 -25.23 10.37
CA HIS A 92 -7.21 -25.85 9.40
C HIS A 92 -7.29 -25.11 8.07
N VAL A 93 -6.15 -24.97 7.40
CA VAL A 93 -6.07 -24.24 6.12
C VAL A 93 -6.81 -24.98 5.03
N THR A 94 -7.67 -24.27 4.32
CA THR A 94 -8.49 -24.79 3.20
C THR A 94 -8.06 -24.21 1.85
N GLY A 95 -7.38 -23.06 1.85
CA GLY A 95 -6.86 -22.44 0.64
C GLY A 95 -5.97 -21.26 0.95
N VAL A 96 -5.05 -20.96 0.04
CA VAL A 96 -4.12 -19.83 0.10
C VAL A 96 -3.90 -19.29 -1.32
N ASN A 97 -3.49 -18.03 -1.46
CA ASN A 97 -3.01 -17.50 -2.75
C ASN A 97 -1.48 -17.55 -2.86
N HIS A 98 -0.96 -17.29 -4.05
CA HIS A 98 0.48 -17.28 -4.32
C HIS A 98 1.26 -16.25 -3.47
N VAL A 99 0.63 -15.13 -3.08
CA VAL A 99 1.25 -14.13 -2.20
C VAL A 99 1.49 -14.71 -0.81
N PHE A 100 0.53 -15.48 -0.29
CA PHE A 100 0.70 -16.16 0.99
C PHE A 100 1.79 -17.24 0.92
N GLU A 101 1.85 -18.03 -0.16
CA GLU A 101 2.93 -19.00 -0.37
C GLU A 101 4.31 -18.33 -0.29
N ALA A 102 4.47 -17.17 -0.95
CA ALA A 102 5.70 -16.39 -0.91
C ALA A 102 6.01 -15.83 0.49
N LEU A 103 4.99 -15.50 1.27
CA LEU A 103 5.15 -14.98 2.64
C LEU A 103 5.73 -16.03 3.61
N VAL A 104 5.22 -17.27 3.55
CA VAL A 104 5.67 -18.39 4.42
C VAL A 104 6.76 -19.26 3.80
N GLY A 105 7.00 -19.16 2.49
CA GLY A 105 8.00 -19.94 1.77
C GLY A 105 7.60 -21.41 1.55
N LEU A 106 6.31 -21.71 1.52
CA LEU A 106 5.74 -23.05 1.36
C LEU A 106 4.68 -23.04 0.26
N SER A 107 4.52 -24.14 -0.49
CA SER A 107 3.46 -24.25 -1.49
C SER A 107 2.10 -24.56 -0.87
N ALA A 108 1.02 -24.26 -1.56
CA ALA A 108 -0.35 -24.51 -1.16
C ALA A 108 -0.57 -25.99 -0.84
N SER A 109 0.01 -26.90 -1.63
CA SER A 109 -0.03 -28.35 -1.38
C SER A 109 0.65 -28.77 -0.07
N GLN A 110 1.62 -28.01 0.42
CA GLN A 110 2.26 -28.24 1.71
C GLN A 110 1.47 -27.61 2.86
N ILE A 111 0.74 -26.53 2.59
CA ILE A 111 0.04 -25.71 3.59
C ILE A 111 -1.39 -26.23 3.85
N VAL A 112 -2.14 -26.56 2.80
CA VAL A 112 -3.55 -26.95 2.90
C VAL A 112 -3.70 -28.20 3.76
N GLY A 113 -4.67 -28.17 4.66
CA GLY A 113 -4.93 -29.21 5.65
C GLY A 113 -4.13 -29.06 6.96
N ARG A 114 -3.13 -28.19 7.04
CA ARG A 114 -2.40 -27.94 8.29
C ARG A 114 -3.18 -27.03 9.23
N PHE A 115 -2.87 -27.14 10.52
CA PHE A 115 -3.35 -26.17 11.51
C PHE A 115 -2.56 -24.86 11.38
N TRP A 116 -3.27 -23.72 11.32
CA TRP A 116 -2.65 -22.44 10.99
C TRP A 116 -1.47 -22.06 11.90
N GLU A 117 -1.51 -22.39 13.20
CA GLU A 117 -0.43 -22.02 14.14
C GLU A 117 0.92 -22.63 13.73
N GLU A 118 0.94 -23.76 13.04
CA GLU A 118 2.19 -24.40 12.55
C GLU A 118 2.94 -23.53 11.55
N LEU A 119 2.26 -22.61 10.87
CA LEU A 119 2.80 -21.78 9.79
C LEU A 119 3.38 -20.45 10.30
N PHE A 120 3.04 -20.06 11.53
CA PHE A 120 3.39 -18.74 12.05
C PHE A 120 4.32 -18.83 13.27
N PRO A 121 5.11 -17.78 13.55
CA PRO A 121 5.85 -17.62 14.79
C PRO A 121 5.03 -17.60 16.08
N PRO A 122 5.62 -17.95 17.25
CA PRO A 122 4.94 -17.87 18.55
C PRO A 122 4.32 -16.50 18.86
N ILE A 123 5.01 -15.41 18.49
CA ILE A 123 4.55 -14.06 18.78
C ILE A 123 3.34 -13.64 17.91
N ALA A 124 3.28 -14.13 16.67
CA ALA A 124 2.13 -13.92 15.79
C ALA A 124 0.93 -14.78 16.25
N ARG A 125 1.19 -16.02 16.69
CA ARG A 125 0.15 -16.94 17.19
C ARG A 125 -0.65 -16.35 18.34
N SER A 126 0.03 -15.74 19.32
CA SER A 126 -0.64 -15.21 20.52
C SER A 126 -1.67 -14.12 20.19
N VAL A 127 -1.36 -13.28 19.20
CA VAL A 127 -2.26 -12.21 18.76
C VAL A 127 -3.37 -12.76 17.86
N MET A 128 -3.04 -13.58 16.86
CA MET A 128 -4.00 -14.08 15.88
C MET A 128 -5.00 -15.08 16.47
N SER A 129 -4.61 -15.91 17.44
CA SER A 129 -5.47 -16.99 17.96
C SER A 129 -6.77 -16.46 18.58
N GLU A 130 -6.71 -15.34 19.31
CA GLU A 130 -7.91 -14.70 19.89
C GLU A 130 -8.79 -14.10 18.79
N GLN A 131 -8.20 -13.36 17.85
CA GLN A 131 -8.93 -12.68 16.78
C GLN A 131 -9.65 -13.66 15.85
N LEU A 132 -9.01 -14.77 15.48
CA LEU A 132 -9.63 -15.81 14.66
C LEU A 132 -10.82 -16.47 15.36
N LYS A 133 -10.67 -16.82 16.64
CA LYS A 133 -11.77 -17.38 17.45
C LYS A 133 -12.91 -16.38 17.62
N ARG A 134 -12.59 -15.11 17.83
CA ARG A 134 -13.58 -14.04 17.96
C ARG A 134 -14.36 -13.86 16.65
N THR A 135 -13.68 -13.79 15.51
CA THR A 135 -14.29 -13.70 14.17
C THR A 135 -15.25 -14.87 13.92
N LEU A 136 -14.84 -16.10 14.24
CA LEU A 136 -15.70 -17.30 14.13
C LEU A 136 -16.96 -17.19 15.01
N ARG A 137 -16.82 -16.66 16.23
CA ARG A 137 -17.92 -16.56 17.20
C ARG A 137 -18.89 -15.43 16.87
N THR A 138 -18.39 -14.27 16.46
CA THR A 138 -19.21 -13.06 16.26
C THR A 138 -19.74 -12.95 14.84
N GLY A 139 -19.07 -13.56 13.86
CA GLY A 139 -19.39 -13.36 12.45
C GLY A 139 -19.07 -11.94 11.96
N GLU A 140 -18.18 -11.22 12.65
CA GLU A 140 -17.76 -9.87 12.30
C GLU A 140 -16.31 -9.84 11.84
N ALA A 141 -15.99 -8.98 10.87
CA ALA A 141 -14.62 -8.75 10.45
C ALA A 141 -13.85 -7.96 11.51
N LEU A 142 -12.58 -8.32 11.71
CA LEU A 142 -11.67 -7.70 12.67
C LEU A 142 -10.35 -7.33 12.00
N ASP A 143 -9.95 -6.08 12.18
CA ASP A 143 -8.66 -5.55 11.74
C ASP A 143 -7.73 -5.43 12.96
N PHE A 144 -6.50 -5.93 12.83
CA PHE A 144 -5.50 -5.89 13.90
C PHE A 144 -4.09 -6.00 13.34
N GLU A 145 -3.10 -5.91 14.23
CA GLU A 145 -1.69 -5.98 13.85
C GLU A 145 -1.00 -7.18 14.49
N ALA A 146 -0.16 -7.86 13.70
CA ALA A 146 0.65 -8.96 14.18
C ALA A 146 2.15 -8.67 13.92
N PRO A 147 3.02 -8.87 14.92
CA PRO A 147 4.46 -8.84 14.71
C PRO A 147 4.93 -10.09 13.96
N GLY A 148 5.87 -9.92 13.05
CA GLY A 148 6.60 -10.99 12.38
C GLY A 148 7.91 -11.36 13.08
N ASP A 149 8.51 -12.46 12.61
CA ASP A 149 9.88 -12.83 12.98
C ASP A 149 10.91 -12.28 11.99
N GLY A 150 12.04 -11.80 12.50
CA GLY A 150 13.19 -11.31 11.72
C GLY A 150 13.82 -10.04 12.29
N PRO A 151 15.08 -9.72 11.92
CA PRO A 151 15.70 -8.44 12.29
C PRO A 151 14.91 -7.28 11.67
N GLY A 152 14.57 -6.27 12.48
CA GLY A 152 13.71 -5.15 12.06
C GLY A 152 12.22 -5.49 12.09
N VAL A 153 11.73 -6.03 13.22
CA VAL A 153 10.34 -6.45 13.56
C VAL A 153 9.33 -6.11 12.46
N ARG A 154 9.18 -7.01 11.49
CA ARG A 154 8.18 -6.85 10.42
C ARG A 154 6.82 -6.67 11.07
N ARG A 155 6.03 -5.71 10.58
CA ARG A 155 4.66 -5.48 11.08
C ARG A 155 3.67 -5.78 9.99
N TYR A 156 2.76 -6.71 10.29
CA TYR A 156 1.69 -7.10 9.40
C TYR A 156 0.38 -6.47 9.85
N ALA A 157 -0.32 -5.83 8.92
CA ALA A 157 -1.74 -5.55 9.08
C ALA A 157 -2.50 -6.83 8.70
N VAL A 158 -3.39 -7.28 9.58
CA VAL A 158 -4.13 -8.51 9.43
C VAL A 158 -5.61 -8.20 9.51
N ARG A 159 -6.37 -8.68 8.53
CA ARG A 159 -7.82 -8.62 8.53
C ARG A 159 -8.39 -10.02 8.54
N ALA A 160 -9.07 -10.39 9.62
CA ALA A 160 -9.83 -11.63 9.72
C ALA A 160 -11.31 -11.34 9.43
N PHE A 161 -11.96 -12.18 8.64
CA PHE A 161 -13.38 -12.02 8.34
C PHE A 161 -14.07 -13.39 8.15
N PRO A 162 -15.39 -13.45 8.36
CA PRO A 162 -16.15 -14.69 8.15
C PRO A 162 -16.05 -15.14 6.70
N TYR A 163 -15.83 -16.43 6.50
CA TYR A 163 -15.75 -17.06 5.18
C TYR A 163 -16.57 -18.34 5.19
N PRO A 164 -17.21 -18.76 4.08
CA PRO A 164 -18.05 -19.97 4.08
C PRO A 164 -17.32 -21.17 4.71
N GLY A 165 -17.88 -21.72 5.80
CA GLY A 165 -17.30 -22.85 6.53
C GLY A 165 -16.20 -22.51 7.54
N GLY A 166 -15.86 -21.23 7.75
CA GLY A 166 -14.88 -20.80 8.74
C GLY A 166 -14.53 -19.31 8.68
N VAL A 167 -13.24 -19.00 8.54
CA VAL A 167 -12.68 -17.63 8.55
C VAL A 167 -11.62 -17.50 7.48
N ALA A 168 -11.58 -16.35 6.81
CA ALA A 168 -10.47 -15.99 5.94
C ALA A 168 -9.66 -14.85 6.55
N VAL A 169 -8.39 -14.80 6.16
CA VAL A 169 -7.39 -13.86 6.66
C VAL A 169 -6.70 -13.23 5.46
N LEU A 170 -6.64 -11.90 5.46
CA LEU A 170 -5.75 -11.13 4.60
C LEU A 170 -4.59 -10.59 5.44
N ILE A 171 -3.38 -10.68 4.90
CA ILE A 171 -2.15 -10.26 5.56
C ILE A 171 -1.37 -9.34 4.63
N GLN A 172 -1.10 -8.13 5.09
CA GLN A 172 -0.33 -7.13 4.35
C GLN A 172 0.92 -6.74 5.14
N ASN A 173 2.09 -6.80 4.50
CA ASN A 173 3.33 -6.29 5.08
C ASN A 173 3.36 -4.75 5.00
N ARG A 174 3.34 -4.07 6.15
CA ARG A 174 3.40 -2.59 6.23
C ARG A 174 4.71 -2.08 6.82
N THR A 175 5.75 -2.90 6.81
CA THR A 175 7.05 -2.56 7.43
C THR A 175 7.67 -1.33 6.77
N ALA A 176 7.82 -1.33 5.44
CA ALA A 176 8.45 -0.22 4.71
C ALA A 176 7.71 1.11 4.86
N GLU A 177 6.37 1.10 4.80
CA GLU A 177 5.55 2.29 5.01
C GLU A 177 5.79 2.89 6.41
N ARG A 178 5.88 2.04 7.44
CA ARG A 178 6.12 2.49 8.81
C ARG A 178 7.53 2.94 9.09
N GLU A 179 8.52 2.27 8.52
CA GLU A 179 9.90 2.72 8.57
C GLU A 179 10.03 4.11 7.95
N MET A 180 9.38 4.34 6.81
CA MET A 180 9.34 5.65 6.17
C MET A 180 8.63 6.70 7.03
N LEU A 181 7.46 6.38 7.61
CA LEU A 181 6.78 7.28 8.54
C LEU A 181 7.63 7.58 9.78
N THR A 182 8.35 6.60 10.30
CA THR A 182 9.25 6.77 11.45
C THR A 182 10.41 7.70 11.08
N GLN A 183 11.05 7.49 9.94
CA GLN A 183 12.10 8.37 9.43
C GLN A 183 11.60 9.81 9.21
N ILE A 184 10.37 9.99 8.71
CA ILE A 184 9.76 11.31 8.57
C ILE A 184 9.56 11.96 9.95
N HIS A 185 9.05 11.21 10.94
CA HIS A 185 8.88 11.73 12.30
C HIS A 185 10.22 12.08 12.96
N GLU A 186 11.25 11.26 12.80
CA GLU A 186 12.60 11.54 13.31
C GLU A 186 13.21 12.77 12.63
N ALA A 187 13.11 12.88 11.30
CA ALA A 187 13.59 14.04 10.55
C ALA A 187 12.86 15.32 10.97
N LYS A 188 11.54 15.24 11.20
CA LYS A 188 10.76 16.38 11.70
C LYS A 188 11.16 16.77 13.12
N ALA A 189 11.34 15.80 14.02
CA ALA A 189 11.80 16.08 15.38
C ALA A 189 13.19 16.71 15.39
N LEU A 190 14.09 16.28 14.49
CA LEU A 190 15.40 16.90 14.30
C LEU A 190 15.28 18.35 13.80
N ASP A 191 14.43 18.61 12.81
CA ASP A 191 14.18 19.95 12.27
C ASP A 191 13.60 20.91 13.32
N GLU A 192 12.64 20.43 14.13
CA GLU A 192 12.08 21.17 15.27
C GLU A 192 13.15 21.45 16.33
N ALA A 193 13.99 20.47 16.68
CA ALA A 193 15.07 20.65 17.64
C ALA A 193 16.12 21.66 17.15
N LEU A 194 16.51 21.62 15.87
CA LEU A 194 17.45 22.57 15.28
C LEU A 194 16.87 23.99 15.24
N SER A 195 15.59 24.13 14.91
CA SER A 195 14.90 25.42 14.87
C SER A 195 14.84 26.14 16.23
N MET A 196 14.96 25.38 17.33
CA MET A 196 15.02 25.93 18.69
C MET A 196 16.42 26.48 19.06
N LEU A 197 17.45 26.23 18.25
CA LEU A 197 18.82 26.69 18.49
C LEU A 197 19.10 27.95 17.66
N PRO A 198 19.06 29.17 18.25
CA PRO A 198 19.22 30.42 17.50
C PRO A 198 20.58 30.57 16.79
N GLN A 199 21.60 29.82 17.23
CA GLN A 199 22.93 29.79 16.64
C GLN A 199 23.04 28.91 15.39
N VAL A 200 22.07 28.03 15.14
CA VAL A 200 22.01 27.18 13.93
C VAL A 200 20.86 27.64 13.07
N MET A 201 21.14 28.01 11.83
CA MET A 201 20.11 28.42 10.88
C MET A 201 20.15 27.52 9.65
N VAL A 202 18.98 27.12 9.16
CA VAL A 202 18.88 26.20 8.02
C VAL A 202 18.40 26.93 6.77
N LEU A 203 19.12 26.75 5.67
CA LEU A 203 18.76 27.26 4.36
C LEU A 203 18.55 26.08 3.40
N ARG A 204 17.70 26.27 2.40
CA ARG A 204 17.62 25.36 1.24
C ARG A 204 17.96 26.11 -0.03
N LEU A 205 18.72 25.45 -0.89
CA LEU A 205 19.01 25.92 -2.24
C LEU A 205 18.44 24.92 -3.25
N ASN A 206 17.99 25.41 -4.40
CA ASN A 206 17.82 24.53 -5.57
C ASN A 206 19.18 24.21 -6.22
N VAL A 207 19.18 23.35 -7.25
CA VAL A 207 20.38 22.98 -8.01
C VAL A 207 21.12 24.15 -8.68
N ARG A 208 20.49 25.33 -8.82
CA ARG A 208 21.12 26.55 -9.36
C ARG A 208 21.73 27.43 -8.26
N GLY A 209 21.62 27.02 -7.00
CA GLY A 209 22.11 27.76 -5.84
C GLY A 209 21.22 28.93 -5.41
N VAL A 210 19.97 29.00 -5.90
CA VAL A 210 18.97 30.00 -5.47
C VAL A 210 18.35 29.53 -4.16
N LEU A 211 18.18 30.45 -3.21
CA LEU A 211 17.53 30.18 -1.93
C LEU A 211 16.04 29.86 -2.13
N THR A 212 15.62 28.68 -1.69
CA THR A 212 14.22 28.21 -1.76
C THR A 212 13.56 28.14 -0.38
N THR A 213 14.36 28.12 0.69
CA THR A 213 13.89 28.21 2.07
C THR A 213 14.93 28.94 2.89
N VAL A 214 14.48 29.83 3.77
CA VAL A 214 15.35 30.67 4.59
C VAL A 214 14.81 30.70 6.01
N ASP A 215 15.64 30.31 6.96
CA ASP A 215 15.39 30.45 8.39
C ASP A 215 15.14 31.93 8.78
N ALA A 216 14.14 32.18 9.63
CA ALA A 216 13.78 33.52 10.07
C ALA A 216 14.90 34.20 10.89
N ASN A 217 15.66 33.44 11.68
CA ASN A 217 16.81 33.95 12.43
C ASN A 217 17.96 34.32 11.50
N PHE A 218 18.16 33.57 10.41
CA PHE A 218 19.15 33.93 9.39
C PHE A 218 18.81 35.29 8.76
N ALA A 219 17.57 35.46 8.30
CA ALA A 219 17.11 36.71 7.70
C ALA A 219 17.34 37.91 8.63
N LYS A 220 16.95 37.79 9.91
CA LYS A 220 17.21 38.80 10.95
C LYS A 220 18.69 39.07 11.14
N LEU A 221 19.52 38.03 11.19
CA LEU A 221 20.95 38.13 11.47
C LEU A 221 21.69 38.92 10.38
N ILE A 222 21.37 38.68 9.11
CA ILE A 222 22.00 39.40 7.99
C ILE A 222 21.27 40.69 7.59
N GLY A 223 20.12 40.96 8.22
CA GLY A 223 19.35 42.20 8.07
C GLY A 223 18.49 42.27 6.80
N PHE A 224 18.32 41.18 6.07
CA PHE A 224 17.45 41.11 4.88
C PHE A 224 16.10 40.49 5.24
N THR A 225 15.08 40.77 4.45
CA THR A 225 13.80 40.07 4.55
C THR A 225 13.89 38.68 3.91
N THR A 226 13.05 37.74 4.36
CA THR A 226 12.95 36.41 3.74
C THR A 226 12.65 36.50 2.24
N GLU A 227 11.78 37.42 1.83
CA GLU A 227 11.39 37.63 0.43
C GLU A 227 12.56 38.13 -0.43
N GLU A 228 13.36 39.08 0.08
CA GLU A 228 14.59 39.51 -0.58
C GLU A 228 15.56 38.34 -0.76
N LEU A 229 15.70 37.50 0.26
CA LEU A 229 16.63 36.38 0.24
C LEU A 229 16.20 35.25 -0.69
N LEU A 230 14.92 34.94 -0.77
CA LEU A 230 14.38 33.92 -1.68
C LEU A 230 14.58 34.28 -3.17
N ALA A 231 14.82 35.56 -3.50
CA ALA A 231 15.17 36.00 -4.84
C ALA A 231 16.68 35.95 -5.15
N CYS A 232 17.53 35.63 -4.17
CA CYS A 232 18.97 35.66 -4.27
C CYS A 232 19.60 34.27 -4.39
N ARG A 233 20.81 34.22 -4.97
CA ARG A 233 21.67 33.04 -4.84
C ARG A 233 22.55 33.19 -3.60
N LEU A 234 22.88 32.09 -2.94
CA LEU A 234 23.77 32.14 -1.77
C LEU A 234 25.12 32.83 -2.07
N PRO A 235 25.80 32.61 -3.23
CA PRO A 235 27.03 33.31 -3.54
C PRO A 235 26.89 34.85 -3.67
N ASP A 236 25.68 35.36 -3.93
CA ASP A 236 25.47 36.82 -4.09
C ASP A 236 25.62 37.56 -2.77
N ILE A 237 25.24 36.92 -1.66
CA ILE A 237 25.37 37.45 -0.29
C ILE A 237 26.68 37.03 0.38
N VAL A 238 27.63 36.47 -0.38
CA VAL A 238 28.95 36.08 0.10
C VAL A 238 29.99 37.07 -0.41
N ARG A 239 31.02 37.33 0.40
CA ARG A 239 32.12 38.24 0.07
C ARG A 239 32.77 37.82 -1.26
N PRO A 240 33.02 38.75 -2.22
CA PRO A 240 33.45 38.39 -3.58
C PRO A 240 34.65 37.43 -3.68
N ARG A 241 35.63 37.56 -2.79
CA ARG A 241 36.82 36.69 -2.78
C ARG A 241 36.54 35.25 -2.35
N ASP A 242 35.48 35.01 -1.56
CA ASP A 242 35.13 33.70 -1.02
C ASP A 242 34.17 32.94 -1.97
N ARG A 243 33.57 33.63 -2.96
CA ARG A 243 32.57 33.07 -3.90
C ARG A 243 33.07 31.89 -4.74
N PRO A 244 34.30 31.89 -5.30
CA PRO A 244 34.77 30.77 -6.11
C PRO A 244 34.88 29.47 -5.32
N GLU A 245 35.40 29.56 -4.08
CA GLU A 245 35.54 28.41 -3.18
C GLU A 245 34.17 27.85 -2.78
N LEU A 246 33.24 28.73 -2.38
CA LEU A 246 31.87 28.33 -2.07
C LEU A 246 31.21 27.65 -3.27
N THR A 247 31.27 28.26 -4.46
CA THR A 247 30.61 27.73 -5.67
C THR A 247 31.15 26.33 -6.01
N THR A 248 32.47 26.17 -5.94
CA THR A 248 33.12 24.86 -6.16
C THR A 248 32.64 23.81 -5.17
N ALA A 249 32.52 24.17 -3.89
CA ALA A 249 32.02 23.27 -2.85
C ALA A 249 30.55 22.88 -3.06
N LEU A 250 29.68 23.85 -3.39
CA LEU A 250 28.26 23.56 -3.67
C LEU A 250 28.10 22.63 -4.89
N GLU A 251 28.87 22.87 -5.96
CA GLU A 251 28.84 22.03 -7.17
C GLU A 251 29.38 20.62 -6.94
N ALA A 252 30.41 20.47 -6.10
CA ALA A 252 30.95 19.17 -5.72
C ALA A 252 29.89 18.32 -4.98
N VAL A 253 29.25 18.91 -3.96
CA VAL A 253 28.21 18.23 -3.18
C VAL A 253 26.99 17.88 -4.06
N LEU A 254 26.56 18.80 -4.95
CA LEU A 254 25.49 18.53 -5.92
C LEU A 254 25.81 17.39 -6.89
N ARG A 255 27.08 17.17 -7.23
CA ARG A 255 27.52 16.07 -8.11
C ARG A 255 27.57 14.71 -7.42
N GLY A 256 27.24 14.64 -6.13
CA GLY A 256 27.23 13.41 -5.35
C GLY A 256 28.48 13.19 -4.50
N ASP A 257 29.35 14.20 -4.36
CA ASP A 257 30.42 14.15 -3.37
C ASP A 257 29.82 14.17 -1.96
N ARG A 258 30.63 13.76 -0.96
CA ARG A 258 30.22 13.73 0.44
C ARG A 258 29.81 15.13 0.94
N PRO A 259 28.93 15.21 1.95
CA PRO A 259 28.64 16.48 2.62
C PRO A 259 29.92 17.24 2.99
N ALA A 260 29.91 18.55 2.77
CA ALA A 260 31.06 19.40 2.94
C ALA A 260 30.87 20.38 4.10
N GLN A 261 31.98 20.80 4.71
CA GLN A 261 32.01 21.90 5.66
C GLN A 261 33.02 22.95 5.19
N LEU A 262 32.64 24.22 5.25
CA LEU A 262 33.51 25.33 4.85
C LEU A 262 33.21 26.59 5.68
N ALA A 263 34.22 27.45 5.82
CA ALA A 263 34.07 28.77 6.40
C ALA A 263 33.93 29.82 5.28
N THR A 264 33.08 30.81 5.47
CA THR A 264 32.91 31.91 4.51
C THR A 264 32.46 33.19 5.21
N THR A 265 32.53 34.33 4.52
CA THR A 265 32.00 35.60 5.02
C THR A 265 30.74 35.99 4.26
N LEU A 266 29.64 36.22 4.98
CA LEU A 266 28.42 36.81 4.45
C LEU A 266 28.47 38.33 4.48
N LEU A 267 27.88 38.97 3.47
CA LEU A 267 27.61 40.40 3.41
C LEU A 267 26.24 40.66 4.05
N VAL A 268 26.19 41.57 5.02
CA VAL A 268 24.96 41.96 5.70
C VAL A 268 24.40 43.27 5.13
N LYS A 269 23.08 43.50 5.24
CA LYS A 269 22.37 44.60 4.56
C LYS A 269 22.92 45.99 4.88
N ASN A 270 23.47 46.18 6.08
CA ASN A 270 24.07 47.45 6.51
C ASN A 270 25.52 47.66 6.01
N GLY A 271 26.02 46.79 5.13
CA GLY A 271 27.37 46.86 4.57
C GLY A 271 28.46 46.19 5.41
N GLY A 272 28.10 45.61 6.56
CA GLY A 272 29.00 44.82 7.37
C GLY A 272 29.30 43.43 6.81
N GLU A 273 30.13 42.68 7.54
CA GLU A 273 30.56 41.33 7.20
C GLU A 273 30.36 40.40 8.40
N LEU A 274 29.89 39.18 8.12
CA LEU A 274 29.65 38.16 9.14
C LEU A 274 30.38 36.87 8.77
N ALA A 275 31.34 36.47 9.60
CA ALA A 275 32.02 35.19 9.45
C ALA A 275 31.08 34.05 9.88
N VAL A 276 30.92 33.05 9.01
CA VAL A 276 30.07 31.89 9.25
C VAL A 276 30.76 30.60 8.84
N ARG A 277 30.31 29.49 9.43
CA ARG A 277 30.63 28.14 9.00
C ARG A 277 29.38 27.47 8.45
N LEU A 278 29.52 26.87 7.28
CA LEU A 278 28.48 26.20 6.53
C LEU A 278 28.70 24.69 6.59
N GLY A 279 27.65 23.94 6.93
CA GLY A 279 27.55 22.51 6.64
C GLY A 279 26.60 22.31 5.46
N VAL A 280 27.05 21.63 4.42
CA VAL A 280 26.32 21.49 3.14
C VAL A 280 26.07 20.02 2.86
N ALA A 281 24.81 19.67 2.60
CA ALA A 281 24.41 18.33 2.21
C ALA A 281 23.40 18.37 1.05
N THR A 282 23.46 17.38 0.16
CA THR A 282 22.53 17.26 -0.97
C THR A 282 21.20 16.69 -0.54
N VAL A 283 20.12 17.26 -1.06
CA VAL A 283 18.79 16.66 -1.04
C VAL A 283 18.61 15.88 -2.33
N ILE A 284 18.32 14.59 -2.21
CA ILE A 284 18.07 13.72 -3.34
C ILE A 284 16.56 13.47 -3.41
N ASN A 285 15.97 13.68 -4.57
CA ASN A 285 14.59 13.32 -4.88
C ASN A 285 14.59 12.42 -6.12
N ASP A 286 13.92 11.27 -6.06
CA ASP A 286 13.89 10.27 -7.14
C ASP A 286 15.27 9.92 -7.73
N LEU A 287 16.27 9.71 -6.86
CA LEU A 287 17.67 9.41 -7.21
C LEU A 287 18.42 10.54 -7.95
N VAL A 288 17.84 11.74 -8.03
CA VAL A 288 18.45 12.92 -8.65
C VAL A 288 18.67 14.01 -7.59
N PRO A 289 19.79 14.75 -7.62
CA PRO A 289 19.96 15.94 -6.79
C PRO A 289 18.85 16.97 -7.06
N ASP A 290 18.07 17.29 -6.04
CA ASP A 290 16.99 18.29 -6.08
C ASP A 290 17.45 19.65 -5.54
N GLY A 291 18.50 19.64 -4.71
CA GLY A 291 19.04 20.86 -4.13
C GLY A 291 20.02 20.58 -2.99
N LEU A 292 20.24 21.59 -2.18
CA LEU A 292 21.12 21.54 -1.01
C LEU A 292 20.37 21.99 0.24
N VAL A 293 20.66 21.35 1.36
CA VAL A 293 20.39 21.88 2.71
C VAL A 293 21.70 22.41 3.25
N ILE A 294 21.65 23.62 3.82
CA ILE A 294 22.80 24.31 4.38
C ILE A 294 22.50 24.69 5.81
N ALA A 295 23.28 24.15 6.75
CA ALA A 295 23.32 24.63 8.13
C ALA A 295 24.35 25.75 8.24
N VAL A 296 23.95 26.90 8.76
CA VAL A 296 24.77 28.08 8.97
C VAL A 296 24.98 28.27 10.46
N THR A 297 26.22 28.49 10.87
CA THR A 297 26.58 28.86 12.24
C THR A 297 27.51 30.07 12.22
N PRO A 298 27.26 31.13 12.99
CA PRO A 298 28.21 32.24 13.12
C PRO A 298 29.51 31.75 13.76
N VAL A 299 30.64 32.29 13.32
CA VAL A 299 31.93 32.06 13.98
C VAL A 299 32.10 33.11 15.05
N GLU A 300 32.23 32.72 16.32
CA GLU A 300 32.52 33.68 17.39
C GLU A 300 33.90 34.32 17.17
N PRO A 301 34.05 35.63 17.37
CA PRO A 301 35.34 36.29 17.33
C PRO A 301 36.17 35.86 18.55
N GLY A 302 36.91 34.74 18.44
CA GLY A 302 37.87 34.31 19.47
C GLY A 302 38.16 32.80 19.58
N GLY A 303 37.47 31.92 18.84
CA GLY A 303 37.74 30.48 18.90
C GLY A 303 38.78 30.03 17.87
N VAL A 304 40.04 29.92 18.30
CA VAL A 304 41.09 29.12 17.64
C VAL A 304 41.00 27.67 18.12
#